data_AF-A0A3D5K383-F1
#
_entry.id   AF-A0A3D5K383-F1
#
_cell.length_a   1.000
_cell.length_b   1.000
_cell.length_c   1.000
_cell.angle_alpha   90.00
_cell.angle_beta   90.00
_cell.angle_gamma   90.00
#
_symmetry.space_group_name_H-M   'P 1'
#
loop_
_entity.id
_entity.type
_entity.pdbx_description
1 polymer ?
#
loop_
_entity_poly.entity_id
_entity_poly.type
_entity_poly.pdbx_seq_one_letter_code
_entity_poly.pdbx_strand_id
1 'polypeptide(L)'
;VFRDAVGGTAYLSFTNTRGGPGATLSIPMMHKVDAGWRSHYLTLEMHVADAPAPDEILVAIGASTGGRPHHRIGNRYTDMEEMGLTEG
;
A
#
# COMPACT_ATOMS: atom_id res chain seq x y z
N VAL A 1 3.41 15.20 -5.10
CA VAL A 1 4.81 15.17 -4.60
C VAL A 1 5.39 13.76 -4.63
N PHE A 2 5.11 12.87 -3.66
CA PHE A 2 5.76 11.54 -3.63
C PHE A 2 5.41 10.68 -4.85
N ARG A 3 4.13 10.55 -5.18
CA ARG A 3 3.65 9.81 -6.37
C ARG A 3 4.37 10.25 -7.63
N ASP A 4 4.42 11.55 -7.87
CA ASP A 4 5.01 12.11 -9.09
C ASP A 4 6.54 11.91 -9.09
N ALA A 5 7.20 12.06 -7.94
CA ALA A 5 8.64 11.84 -7.79
C ALA A 5 9.08 10.40 -8.10
N VAL A 6 8.23 9.40 -7.84
CA VAL A 6 8.51 7.99 -8.16
C VAL A 6 7.94 7.56 -9.52
N GLY A 7 7.40 8.49 -10.31
CA GLY A 7 6.77 8.19 -11.60
C GLY A 7 5.55 7.27 -11.47
N GLY A 8 4.81 7.39 -10.36
CA GLY A 8 3.58 6.62 -10.13
C GLY A 8 2.37 7.24 -10.84
N THR A 9 1.47 6.38 -11.31
CA THR A 9 0.19 6.78 -11.90
C THR A 9 -1.00 6.27 -11.08
N ALA A 10 -0.82 5.22 -10.30
CA ALA A 10 -1.83 4.72 -9.36
C ALA A 10 -2.01 5.69 -8.18
N TYR A 11 -3.18 5.61 -7.53
CA TYR A 11 -3.38 6.29 -6.26
C TYR A 11 -2.50 5.65 -5.17
N LEU A 12 -2.16 6.43 -4.15
CA LEU A 12 -1.45 5.92 -2.98
C LEU A 12 -2.48 5.29 -2.04
N SER A 13 -2.35 4.00 -1.75
CA SER A 13 -3.13 3.36 -0.68
C SER A 13 -2.75 3.97 0.67
N PHE A 14 -3.72 4.17 1.55
CA PHE A 14 -3.49 4.79 2.86
C PHE A 14 -4.42 4.22 3.93
N THR A 15 -4.01 4.38 5.18
CA THR A 15 -4.85 4.24 6.37
C THR A 15 -4.75 5.55 7.16
N ASN A 16 -5.81 5.89 7.89
CA ASN A 16 -5.78 6.97 8.88
C ASN A 16 -6.35 6.40 10.17
N THR A 17 -5.56 6.45 11.24
CA THR A 17 -5.96 5.96 12.55
C THR A 17 -5.67 7.03 13.60
N ARG A 18 -6.36 6.93 14.74
CA ARG A 18 -6.07 7.73 15.93
C ARG A 18 -5.52 6.80 17.00
N GLY A 19 -4.34 7.12 17.52
CA GLY A 19 -3.67 6.39 18.58
C GLY A 19 -2.81 7.34 19.42
N GLY A 20 -2.31 6.86 20.54
CA GLY A 20 -1.30 7.57 21.34
C GLY A 20 0.12 7.08 21.02
N PRO A 21 1.11 7.52 21.81
CA PRO A 21 2.50 7.08 21.68
C PRO A 21 2.65 5.56 21.59
N GLY A 22 3.45 5.09 20.63
CA GLY A 22 3.71 3.65 20.45
C GLY A 22 2.59 2.87 19.75
N ALA A 23 1.51 3.54 19.31
CA ALA A 23 0.47 2.88 18.52
C ALA A 23 1.04 2.33 17.20
N THR A 24 0.61 1.13 16.83
CA THR A 24 0.99 0.52 15.55
C THR A 24 0.35 1.26 14.38
N LEU A 25 1.17 1.64 13.40
CA LEU A 25 0.78 2.18 12.11
C LEU A 25 0.88 1.09 11.05
N SER A 26 -0.22 0.88 10.31
CA SER A 26 -0.29 -0.04 9.18
C SER A 26 -0.19 0.75 7.87
N ILE A 27 0.88 0.54 7.11
CA ILE A 27 1.15 1.23 5.85
C ILE A 27 0.89 0.29 4.68
N PRO A 28 -0.29 0.35 4.03
CA PRO A 28 -0.57 -0.45 2.85
C PRO A 28 0.16 0.12 1.65
N MET A 29 0.68 -0.77 0.81
CA MET A 29 1.33 -0.45 -0.45
C MET A 29 0.74 -1.32 -1.57
N MET A 30 0.78 -0.77 -2.78
CA MET A 30 0.35 -1.41 -4.03
C MET A 30 1.30 -1.01 -5.15
N HIS A 31 1.20 -1.65 -6.31
CA HIS A 31 2.07 -1.31 -7.43
C HIS A 31 1.81 0.13 -7.90
N LYS A 32 2.88 0.91 -8.02
CA LYS A 32 2.81 2.36 -8.24
C LYS A 32 2.18 2.79 -9.57
N VAL A 33 2.10 1.89 -10.55
CA VAL A 33 1.45 2.18 -11.85
C VAL A 33 0.27 1.28 -12.18
N ASP A 34 0.06 0.19 -11.44
CA ASP A 34 -0.98 -0.80 -11.77
C ASP A 34 -1.66 -1.33 -10.51
N ALA A 35 -2.84 -0.80 -10.20
CA ALA A 35 -3.61 -1.23 -9.03
C ALA A 35 -4.04 -2.71 -9.08
N GLY A 36 -4.09 -3.35 -10.26
CA GLY A 36 -4.49 -4.73 -10.44
C GLY A 36 -3.40 -5.76 -10.15
N TRP A 37 -2.13 -5.34 -10.00
CA TRP A 37 -1.00 -6.23 -9.71
C TRP A 37 -0.92 -6.61 -8.22
N ARG A 38 -1.74 -7.59 -7.84
CA ARG A 38 -1.86 -8.08 -6.46
C ARG A 38 -0.57 -8.65 -5.87
N SER A 39 0.40 -9.04 -6.70
CA SER A 39 1.75 -9.41 -6.26
C SER A 39 2.44 -8.32 -5.44
N HIS A 40 2.03 -7.06 -5.59
CA HIS A 40 2.58 -5.88 -4.90
C HIS A 40 1.71 -5.33 -3.78
N TYR A 41 0.60 -6.00 -3.45
CA TYR A 41 -0.09 -5.68 -2.22
C TYR A 41 0.86 -6.01 -1.07
N LEU A 42 1.24 -5.03 -0.27
CA LEU A 42 2.18 -5.17 0.83
C LEU A 42 1.66 -4.35 2.00
N THR A 43 2.00 -4.76 3.21
CA THR A 43 1.72 -3.98 4.42
C THR A 43 2.98 -3.95 5.24
N LEU A 44 3.44 -2.75 5.56
CA LEU A 44 4.45 -2.53 6.59
C LEU A 44 3.75 -2.13 7.88
N GLU A 45 4.03 -2.83 8.97
CA GLU A 45 3.65 -2.39 10.30
C GLU A 45 4.86 -1.76 10.98
N MET A 46 4.67 -0.57 11.55
CA MET A 46 5.70 0.11 12.32
C MET A 46 5.09 0.88 13.47
N HIS A 47 5.91 1.29 14.41
CA HIS A 47 5.51 2.23 15.46
C HIS A 47 6.70 3.13 15.78
N VAL A 48 6.41 4.29 16.35
CA VAL A 48 7.40 5.16 16.98
C VAL A 48 7.06 5.18 18.46
N ALA A 49 7.99 4.74 19.31
CA ALA A 49 7.70 4.40 20.69
C ALA A 49 7.07 5.56 21.50
N ASP A 50 7.47 6.79 21.20
CA ASP A 50 7.04 8.01 21.88
C ASP A 50 6.08 8.90 21.05
N ALA A 51 5.64 8.46 19.87
CA ALA A 51 4.78 9.25 18.98
C ALA A 51 3.53 8.49 18.49
N PRO A 52 2.44 9.20 18.13
CA PRO A 52 2.24 10.65 18.27
C PRO A 52 1.93 11.06 19.72
N ALA A 53 2.53 12.16 20.19
CA ALA A 53 2.12 12.83 21.43
C ALA A 53 0.75 13.52 21.28
N PRO A 54 0.12 14.01 22.37
CA PRO A 54 -1.24 14.57 22.33
C PRO A 54 -1.47 15.73 21.35
N ASP A 55 -0.42 16.47 21.00
CA ASP A 55 -0.39 17.62 20.11
C ASP A 55 0.36 17.37 18.79
N GLU A 56 0.61 16.11 18.45
CA GLU A 56 1.36 15.70 17.26
C GLU A 56 0.53 14.89 16.25
N ILE A 57 1.02 14.84 15.01
CA ILE A 57 0.53 13.94 13.96
C ILE A 57 1.73 13.17 13.41
N LEU A 58 1.64 11.85 13.43
CA LEU A 58 2.61 10.98 12.74
C LEU A 58 2.16 10.76 11.29
N VAL A 59 2.97 11.20 10.33
CA VAL A 59 2.77 10.97 8.89
C VAL A 59 3.89 10.05 8.40
N ALA A 60 3.52 8.94 7.74
CA ALA A 60 4.49 8.01 7.17
C ALA A 60 4.16 7.67 5.70
N ILE A 61 5.21 7.45 4.91
CA ILE A 61 5.13 6.99 3.52
C ILE A 61 5.99 5.74 3.39
N GLY A 62 5.38 4.64 2.92
CA GLY A 62 6.08 3.38 2.63
C GLY A 62 6.35 3.22 1.14
N ALA A 63 7.49 2.60 0.81
CA ALA A 63 7.84 2.19 -0.55
C ALA A 63 8.60 0.86 -0.53
N SER A 64 8.50 0.11 -1.63
CA SER A 64 9.22 -1.14 -1.84
C SER A 64 9.82 -1.16 -3.24
N THR A 65 10.96 -1.85 -3.40
CA THR A 65 11.60 -2.09 -4.71
C THR A 65 10.96 -3.23 -5.50
N GLY A 66 10.06 -4.01 -4.89
CA GLY A 66 9.37 -5.12 -5.54
C GLY A 66 8.15 -5.62 -4.77
N GLY A 67 7.48 -6.64 -5.33
CA GLY A 67 6.34 -7.31 -4.72
C GLY A 67 6.73 -8.37 -3.68
N ARG A 68 5.76 -9.18 -3.27
CA ARG A 68 5.98 -10.29 -2.32
C ARG A 68 6.95 -11.31 -2.91
N PRO A 69 7.97 -11.78 -2.16
CA PRO A 69 8.91 -12.81 -2.64
C PRO A 69 8.24 -14.10 -3.13
N HIS A 70 7.12 -14.48 -2.50
CA HIS A 70 6.36 -15.68 -2.82
C HIS A 70 4.89 -15.34 -3.09
N HIS A 71 4.62 -14.46 -4.07
CA HIS A 71 3.24 -14.11 -4.42
C HIS A 71 2.50 -15.32 -5.02
N ARG A 72 1.26 -15.53 -4.59
CA ARG A 72 0.43 -16.70 -4.95
C ARG A 72 -1.07 -16.42 -4.90
N ILE A 73 -1.44 -15.16 -5.20
CA ILE A 73 -2.82 -14.65 -5.08
C ILE A 73 -3.39 -14.14 -6.42
N GLY A 74 -2.84 -14.65 -7.53
CA GLY A 74 -3.22 -14.24 -8.88
C GLY A 74 -3.00 -12.75 -9.14
N ASN A 75 -3.74 -12.21 -10.11
CA ASN A 75 -3.85 -10.79 -10.38
C ASN A 75 -5.26 -10.46 -10.90
N ARG A 76 -5.60 -9.17 -11.00
CA ARG A 76 -6.94 -8.76 -11.47
C ARG A 76 -7.26 -9.29 -12.87
N TYR A 77 -6.28 -9.40 -13.75
CA TYR A 77 -6.49 -9.75 -15.15
C TYR A 77 -6.85 -11.21 -15.34
N THR A 78 -6.15 -12.12 -14.65
CA THR A 78 -6.49 -13.55 -14.66
C THR A 78 -7.90 -13.78 -14.13
N ASP A 79 -8.30 -13.08 -13.06
CA ASP A 79 -9.67 -13.15 -12.55
C ASP A 79 -10.70 -12.69 -13.60
N MET A 80 -10.41 -11.60 -14.31
CA MET A 80 -11.31 -11.06 -15.32
C MET A 80 -11.46 -12.02 -16.51
N GLU A 81 -10.39 -12.68 -16.93
CA GLU A 81 -10.41 -13.72 -17.95
C GLU A 81 -11.24 -14.93 -17.51
N GLU A 82 -11.00 -15.45 -16.29
CA GLU A 82 -11.73 -16.58 -15.71
C GLU A 82 -13.23 -16.28 -15.54
N MET A 83 -13.58 -15.02 -15.25
CA MET A 83 -14.96 -14.56 -15.13
C MET A 83 -15.62 -14.24 -16.48
N GLY A 84 -14.90 -14.36 -17.61
CA GLY A 84 -15.42 -14.00 -18.93
C GLY A 84 -15.69 -12.51 -19.11
N LEU A 85 -14.99 -11.66 -18.36
CA LEU A 85 -15.15 -10.19 -18.36
C LEU A 85 -14.18 -9.48 -19.33
N THR A 86 -13.40 -10.23 -20.10
CA THR A 86 -12.48 -9.71 -21.14
C THR A 86 -13.12 -9.77 -22.52
N GLU A 87 -14.19 -8.99 -22.73
CA GLU A 87 -14.64 -8.57 -24.06
C GLU A 87 -15.07 -7.09 -23.99
N GLY A 88 -14.38 -6.22 -24.75
CA GLY A 88 -14.59 -4.78 -24.82
C GLY A 88 -13.35 -4.02 -25.28
#